data_AF-A0A0P0GUG3-F1
#
_entry.id   AF-A0A0P0GUG3-F1
#
_cell.length_a   1.000
_cell.length_b   1.000
_cell.length_c   1.000
_cell.angle_alpha   90.00
_cell.angle_beta   90.00
_cell.angle_gamma   90.00
#
_symmetry.space_group_name_H-M   'P 1'
#
loop_
_entity.id
_entity.type
_entity.pdbx_description
1 polymer ?
#
loop_
_entity_poly.entity_id
_entity_poly.type
_entity_poly.pdbx_seq_one_letter_code
_entity_poly.pdbx_strand_id
1 'polypeptide(L)'
;MARKLLLFHLLSFCCLLSANATGQIPDLVIIGKDTLMLLECPIEHDSILSRRVSERLSREGGCTACWRNYQALWQIEDDKLILKKIEDSKSIFADPDTIPEVTIDLNGIFDKYRDKKDRVTATWFSGELKVVSGKQIYYVHMGFIREHEYETVYQVKQGKIISQASYRNSLKRGIPIKDALNFVCTQFNGDRFPELADTKVVATVTILPKADGSIDSVEIHVHRPDSVTEERKKLYAEQISMALHKIPRWDVLTVRNKIRKTNPWTLSLWKGKGCKALYQEKQVMDTLLYNDTVYTLRGFPLQYDMNLYEKVKPYLKEEWRNDCHRGYTGQWKIENGKLYLINLFHGTSTSPLPLDSIFGISGKQPIEASWFSGELHLVRGGRLIDSYEFRDVFKKEIFCEVKEGTVIRQKTYNNSFTLGDREALKQCQEELRKKEVWSRLPELKGKSVHCSYQISLRPDGTTDSIDCTVYVNGCDWHQGLKRYHKEITNQEHLYIRIFKKALQAVPKWNVLYIRDKIKKYEDWIDGKRCDD
;
A
#
# COMPACT_ATOMS: atom_id res chain seq x y z
N MET A 1 29.37 -24.17 -11.55
CA MET A 1 28.16 -24.03 -10.72
C MET A 1 27.89 -22.59 -10.28
N ALA A 2 28.89 -21.78 -9.90
CA ALA A 2 28.71 -20.39 -9.44
C ALA A 2 27.97 -19.45 -10.43
N ARG A 3 28.19 -19.61 -11.75
CA ARG A 3 27.53 -18.79 -12.79
C ARG A 3 26.01 -19.05 -12.92
N LYS A 4 25.54 -20.25 -12.55
CA LYS A 4 24.10 -20.60 -12.54
C LYS A 4 23.40 -20.12 -11.26
N LEU A 5 24.11 -20.12 -10.12
CA LEU A 5 23.64 -19.58 -8.85
C LEU A 5 23.48 -18.04 -8.89
N LEU A 6 24.40 -17.34 -9.55
CA LEU A 6 24.31 -15.89 -9.73
C LEU A 6 23.08 -15.49 -10.58
N LEU A 7 22.78 -16.24 -11.65
CA LEU A 7 21.59 -16.02 -12.48
C LEU A 7 20.29 -16.28 -11.71
N PHE A 8 20.27 -17.30 -10.84
CA PHE A 8 19.12 -17.65 -10.01
C PHE A 8 18.84 -16.61 -8.92
N HIS A 9 19.91 -16.05 -8.32
CA HIS A 9 19.78 -14.93 -7.38
C HIS A 9 19.37 -13.62 -8.06
N LEU A 10 19.83 -13.35 -9.29
CA LEU A 10 19.42 -12.18 -10.07
C LEU A 10 17.93 -12.28 -10.46
N LEU A 11 17.48 -13.45 -10.95
CA LEU A 11 16.05 -13.69 -11.25
C LEU A 11 15.17 -13.60 -10.00
N SER A 12 15.64 -14.13 -8.86
CA SER A 12 14.89 -14.07 -7.58
C SER A 12 14.81 -12.64 -7.04
N PHE A 13 15.82 -11.79 -7.28
CA PHE A 13 15.78 -10.37 -6.92
C PHE A 13 14.84 -9.56 -7.83
N CYS A 14 14.77 -9.90 -9.12
CA CYS A 14 13.79 -9.30 -10.05
C CYS A 14 12.34 -9.69 -9.71
N CYS A 15 12.08 -10.88 -9.15
CA CYS A 15 10.74 -11.29 -8.72
C CYS A 15 10.28 -10.64 -7.40
N LEU A 16 11.19 -10.04 -6.61
CA LEU A 16 10.87 -9.30 -5.38
C LEU A 16 10.53 -7.83 -5.63
N LEU A 17 10.92 -7.30 -6.79
CA LEU A 17 10.43 -6.03 -7.29
C LEU A 17 9.07 -6.30 -7.94
N SER A 18 7.99 -5.97 -7.22
CA SER A 18 6.72 -5.72 -7.88
C SER A 18 6.93 -4.56 -8.83
N ALA A 19 7.28 -4.85 -10.09
CA ALA A 19 7.27 -3.86 -11.14
C ALA A 19 5.83 -3.38 -11.24
N ASN A 20 5.54 -2.22 -10.64
CA ASN A 20 4.29 -1.52 -10.84
C ASN A 20 4.30 -1.07 -12.30
N ALA A 21 3.79 -1.90 -13.20
CA ALA A 21 3.61 -1.52 -14.58
C ALA A 21 2.58 -0.38 -14.60
N THR A 22 2.91 0.74 -15.24
CA THR A 22 1.93 1.81 -15.44
C THR A 22 1.20 1.49 -16.73
N GLY A 23 -0.13 1.43 -16.71
CA GLY A 23 -0.92 1.15 -17.91
C GLY A 23 -0.61 2.16 -19.03
N GLN A 24 -0.55 1.67 -20.27
CA GLN A 24 -0.24 2.42 -21.48
C GLN A 24 -1.10 3.70 -21.61
N ILE A 25 -0.53 4.83 -21.99
CA ILE A 25 -1.30 6.03 -22.32
C ILE A 25 -2.14 5.80 -23.58
N PRO A 26 -3.40 6.25 -23.59
CA PRO A 26 -4.25 6.09 -24.77
C PRO A 26 -3.73 6.95 -25.90
N ASP A 27 -4.03 6.56 -27.14
CA ASP A 27 -4.04 7.51 -28.24
C ASP A 27 -5.22 8.48 -28.07
N LEU A 28 -5.25 9.55 -28.87
CA LEU A 28 -6.36 10.49 -28.92
C LEU A 28 -7.11 10.34 -30.24
N VAL A 29 -8.42 10.60 -30.24
CA VAL A 29 -9.23 10.58 -31.46
C VAL A 29 -10.21 11.74 -31.47
N ILE A 30 -10.25 12.47 -32.58
CA ILE A 30 -11.20 13.55 -32.83
C ILE A 30 -12.45 12.96 -33.48
N ILE A 31 -13.61 13.19 -32.88
CA ILE A 31 -14.93 12.83 -33.42
C ILE A 31 -15.83 14.06 -33.32
N GLY A 32 -16.20 14.62 -34.47
CA GLY A 32 -16.92 15.90 -34.51
C GLY A 32 -16.07 17.02 -33.91
N LYS A 33 -16.49 17.57 -32.77
CA LYS A 33 -15.78 18.64 -32.04
C LYS A 33 -15.03 18.15 -30.81
N ASP A 34 -15.17 16.87 -30.46
CA ASP A 34 -14.60 16.31 -29.25
C ASP A 34 -13.30 15.57 -29.55
N THR A 35 -12.32 15.74 -28.65
CA THR A 35 -11.10 14.91 -28.61
C THR A 35 -11.23 13.92 -27.47
N LEU A 36 -11.28 12.63 -27.79
CA LEU A 36 -11.54 11.54 -26.86
C LEU A 36 -10.33 10.61 -26.74
N MET A 37 -10.33 9.77 -25.71
CA MET A 37 -9.29 8.75 -25.53
C MET A 37 -9.58 7.53 -26.40
N LEU A 38 -8.58 7.07 -27.13
CA LEU A 38 -8.59 5.84 -27.91
C LEU A 38 -7.74 4.78 -27.19
N LEU A 39 -8.40 3.74 -26.69
CA LEU A 39 -7.77 2.60 -26.00
C LEU A 39 -7.36 1.49 -26.99
N GLU A 40 -6.73 1.88 -28.09
CA GLU A 40 -6.20 1.01 -29.14
C GLU A 40 -5.01 1.71 -29.80
N CYS A 41 -4.09 0.95 -30.41
CA CYS A 41 -2.91 1.51 -31.07
C CYS A 41 -2.86 1.07 -32.55
N PRO A 42 -3.63 1.69 -33.46
CA PRO A 42 -3.75 1.19 -34.85
C PRO A 42 -2.43 1.08 -35.63
N ILE A 43 -1.41 1.89 -35.30
CA ILE A 43 -0.06 1.79 -35.91
C ILE A 43 0.64 0.47 -35.50
N GLU A 44 0.45 0.01 -34.27
CA GLU A 44 1.11 -1.19 -33.73
C GLU A 44 0.60 -2.50 -34.34
N HIS A 45 -0.53 -2.46 -35.06
CA HIS A 45 -1.05 -3.62 -35.80
C HIS A 45 -0.24 -3.94 -37.07
N ASP A 46 0.61 -3.01 -37.53
CA ASP A 46 1.58 -3.25 -38.61
C ASP A 46 3.00 -3.08 -38.05
N SER A 47 3.73 -4.18 -37.92
CA SER A 47 5.07 -4.20 -37.33
C SER A 47 6.10 -3.40 -38.13
N ILE A 48 5.89 -3.20 -39.44
CA ILE A 48 6.77 -2.39 -40.29
C ILE A 48 6.53 -0.90 -40.00
N LEU A 49 5.27 -0.48 -39.87
CA LEU A 49 4.93 0.89 -39.51
C LEU A 49 5.36 1.23 -38.09
N SER A 50 5.07 0.36 -37.13
CA SER A 50 5.55 0.50 -35.74
C SER A 50 7.07 0.70 -35.68
N ARG A 51 7.84 -0.15 -36.38
CA ARG A 51 9.30 -0.02 -36.44
C ARG A 51 9.74 1.30 -37.07
N ARG A 52 9.16 1.69 -38.20
CA ARG A 52 9.51 2.95 -38.89
C ARG A 52 9.20 4.19 -38.07
N VAL A 53 8.10 4.18 -37.31
CA VAL A 53 7.79 5.24 -36.34
C VAL A 53 8.84 5.23 -35.23
N SER A 54 9.12 4.08 -34.63
CA SER A 54 10.13 3.94 -33.57
C SER A 54 11.52 4.41 -33.98
N GLU A 55 11.92 4.21 -35.25
CA GLU A 55 13.21 4.67 -35.79
C GLU A 55 13.32 6.22 -35.82
N ARG A 56 12.20 6.94 -35.78
CA ARG A 56 12.16 8.41 -35.77
C ARG A 56 11.94 9.01 -34.38
N LEU A 57 11.60 8.19 -33.38
CA LEU A 57 11.41 8.66 -32.01
C LEU A 57 12.74 8.99 -31.35
N SER A 58 12.71 9.95 -30.45
CA SER A 58 13.82 10.27 -29.58
C SER A 58 14.16 9.08 -28.66
N ARG A 59 15.45 8.93 -28.35
CA ARG A 59 15.95 7.89 -27.43
C ARG A 59 15.98 8.35 -25.97
N GLU A 60 15.58 9.58 -25.70
CA GLU A 60 15.63 10.25 -24.40
C GLU A 60 14.21 10.43 -23.85
N GLY A 61 14.03 10.42 -22.53
CA GLY A 61 12.73 10.76 -21.91
C GLY A 61 11.69 9.65 -21.81
N GLY A 62 12.10 8.38 -21.72
CA GLY A 62 11.18 7.25 -21.60
C GLY A 62 10.23 7.35 -20.40
N CYS A 63 8.92 7.29 -20.67
CA CYS A 63 7.88 7.30 -19.65
C CYS A 63 7.37 5.88 -19.38
N THR A 64 7.33 5.47 -18.10
CA THR A 64 6.83 4.13 -17.72
C THR A 64 5.36 3.90 -18.05
N ALA A 65 4.61 4.97 -18.36
CA ALA A 65 3.23 4.93 -18.81
C ALA A 65 3.08 4.96 -20.35
N CYS A 66 4.12 5.30 -21.11
CA CYS A 66 4.07 5.39 -22.57
C CYS A 66 5.04 4.37 -23.19
N TRP A 67 4.68 3.10 -23.18
CA TRP A 67 5.61 2.03 -23.59
C TRP A 67 5.98 2.09 -25.08
N ARG A 68 5.18 2.78 -25.89
CA ARG A 68 5.44 3.00 -27.32
C ARG A 68 6.34 4.19 -27.59
N ASN A 69 6.64 5.02 -26.58
CA ASN A 69 7.36 6.29 -26.68
C ASN A 69 6.69 7.34 -27.59
N TYR A 70 5.41 7.19 -27.92
CA TYR A 70 4.63 8.20 -28.63
C TYR A 70 3.13 8.13 -28.28
N GLN A 71 2.41 9.20 -28.60
CA GLN A 71 0.94 9.23 -28.63
C GLN A 71 0.50 9.69 -30.03
N ALA A 72 -0.42 8.95 -30.65
CA ALA A 72 -1.00 9.37 -31.92
C ALA A 72 -2.33 10.09 -31.71
N LEU A 73 -2.57 11.10 -32.56
CA LEU A 73 -3.85 11.78 -32.70
C LEU A 73 -4.50 11.30 -33.99
N TRP A 74 -5.68 10.72 -33.83
CA TRP A 74 -6.54 10.23 -34.90
C TRP A 74 -7.73 11.16 -35.11
N GLN A 75 -8.42 11.00 -36.23
CA GLN A 75 -9.70 11.64 -36.51
C GLN A 75 -10.60 10.62 -37.22
N ILE A 76 -11.86 10.53 -36.79
CA ILE A 76 -12.89 9.81 -37.56
C ILE A 76 -13.67 10.86 -38.35
N GLU A 77 -13.56 10.80 -39.67
CA GLU A 77 -14.21 11.73 -40.61
C GLU A 77 -14.54 10.97 -41.90
N ASP A 78 -15.70 11.23 -42.51
CA ASP A 78 -16.16 10.53 -43.73
C ASP A 78 -16.14 8.98 -43.60
N ASP A 79 -16.53 8.45 -42.44
CA ASP A 79 -16.43 7.02 -42.07
C ASP A 79 -15.01 6.42 -42.19
N LYS A 80 -13.97 7.24 -42.08
CA LYS A 80 -12.57 6.80 -42.17
C LYS A 80 -11.80 7.14 -40.91
N LEU A 81 -10.92 6.23 -40.51
CA LEU A 81 -9.90 6.46 -39.49
C LEU A 81 -8.68 7.13 -40.14
N ILE A 82 -8.39 8.36 -39.73
CA ILE A 82 -7.35 9.21 -40.30
C ILE A 82 -6.30 9.52 -39.24
N LEU A 83 -5.03 9.30 -39.55
CA LEU A 83 -3.91 9.71 -38.69
C LEU A 83 -3.62 11.20 -38.92
N LYS A 84 -3.66 11.99 -37.84
CA LYS A 84 -3.39 13.43 -37.89
C LYS A 84 -1.98 13.79 -37.45
N LYS A 85 -1.51 13.15 -36.37
CA LYS A 85 -0.26 13.50 -35.70
C LYS A 85 0.29 12.29 -34.97
N ILE A 86 1.61 12.20 -34.87
CA ILE A 86 2.31 11.35 -33.91
C ILE A 86 3.19 12.29 -33.09
N GLU A 87 2.98 12.32 -31.78
CA GLU A 87 3.77 13.11 -30.85
C GLU A 87 4.73 12.23 -30.06
N ASP A 88 5.97 12.66 -29.93
CA ASP A 88 7.02 11.96 -29.20
C ASP A 88 6.81 12.09 -27.68
N SER A 89 7.01 10.99 -26.94
CA SER A 89 6.89 10.97 -25.48
C SER A 89 7.71 12.03 -24.74
N LYS A 90 8.83 12.49 -25.31
CA LYS A 90 9.65 13.53 -24.66
C LYS A 90 8.93 14.88 -24.51
N SER A 91 7.95 15.20 -25.36
CA SER A 91 7.16 16.45 -25.25
C SER A 91 5.84 16.25 -24.54
N ILE A 92 5.24 15.05 -24.62
CA ILE A 92 3.91 14.76 -24.03
C ILE A 92 3.87 15.03 -22.51
N PHE A 93 4.96 14.75 -21.80
CA PHE A 93 5.03 14.86 -20.34
C PHE A 93 5.89 16.02 -19.85
N ALA A 94 6.44 16.82 -20.76
CA ALA A 94 7.30 17.92 -20.41
C ALA A 94 6.47 19.19 -20.13
N ASP A 95 7.06 20.11 -19.37
CA ASP A 95 6.50 21.45 -19.26
C ASP A 95 6.59 22.12 -20.64
N PRO A 96 5.46 22.53 -21.25
CA PRO A 96 5.43 23.12 -22.60
C PRO A 96 6.30 24.37 -22.73
N ASP A 97 6.52 25.11 -21.63
CA ASP A 97 7.37 26.29 -21.62
C ASP A 97 8.87 25.93 -21.70
N THR A 98 9.22 24.67 -21.43
CA THR A 98 10.60 24.17 -21.43
C THR A 98 10.93 23.28 -22.62
N ILE A 99 9.98 22.45 -23.06
CA ILE A 99 10.14 21.54 -24.19
C ILE A 99 8.91 21.70 -25.09
N PRO A 100 9.07 22.27 -26.30
CA PRO A 100 7.95 22.41 -27.21
C PRO A 100 7.48 21.04 -27.71
N GLU A 101 6.24 21.00 -28.19
CA GLU A 101 5.66 19.82 -28.83
C GLU A 101 6.60 19.26 -29.92
N VAL A 102 6.94 17.97 -29.83
CA VAL A 102 7.77 17.30 -30.84
C VAL A 102 6.93 16.27 -31.58
N THR A 103 6.67 16.57 -32.85
CA THR A 103 5.91 15.69 -33.74
C THR A 103 6.83 14.93 -34.68
N ILE A 104 6.43 13.71 -35.04
CA ILE A 104 7.12 12.88 -36.01
C ILE A 104 6.64 13.23 -37.41
N ASP A 105 7.57 13.50 -38.32
CA ASP A 105 7.27 13.63 -39.74
C ASP A 105 6.66 12.31 -40.26
N LEU A 106 5.51 12.39 -40.92
CA LEU A 106 4.79 11.24 -41.45
C LEU A 106 5.29 10.82 -42.85
N ASN A 107 5.99 11.72 -43.56
CA ASN A 107 6.47 11.48 -44.93
C ASN A 107 7.48 10.35 -45.00
N GLY A 108 7.42 9.50 -46.01
CA GLY A 108 8.26 8.31 -46.16
C GLY A 108 7.85 7.11 -45.28
N ILE A 109 7.02 7.31 -44.26
CA ILE A 109 6.43 6.20 -43.48
C ILE A 109 5.07 5.82 -44.06
N PHE A 110 4.18 6.82 -44.21
CA PHE A 110 2.76 6.60 -44.49
C PHE A 110 2.32 6.98 -45.91
N ASP A 111 3.25 7.29 -46.81
CA ASP A 111 2.94 7.86 -48.14
C ASP A 111 1.97 7.01 -48.96
N LYS A 112 2.12 5.68 -48.91
CA LYS A 112 1.23 4.74 -49.62
C LYS A 112 -0.21 4.71 -49.09
N TYR A 113 -0.48 5.35 -47.97
CA TYR A 113 -1.78 5.39 -47.29
C TYR A 113 -2.46 6.76 -47.36
N ARG A 114 -1.88 7.71 -48.10
CA ARG A 114 -2.48 9.03 -48.33
C ARG A 114 -3.65 8.93 -49.29
N ASP A 115 -4.78 9.53 -48.92
CA ASP A 115 -5.95 9.64 -49.79
C ASP A 115 -5.82 10.82 -50.77
N LYS A 116 -6.84 11.01 -51.62
CA LYS A 116 -6.85 12.12 -52.62
C LYS A 116 -6.82 13.52 -52.00
N LYS A 117 -7.11 13.66 -50.70
CA LYS A 117 -7.04 14.92 -49.94
C LYS A 117 -5.72 15.02 -49.15
N ASP A 118 -4.73 14.18 -49.47
CA ASP A 118 -3.44 14.07 -48.77
C ASP A 118 -3.56 13.71 -47.28
N ARG A 119 -4.65 13.03 -46.88
CA ARG A 119 -4.85 12.56 -45.50
C ARG A 119 -4.37 11.13 -45.37
N VAL A 120 -3.61 10.82 -44.31
CA VAL A 120 -3.17 9.44 -44.02
C VAL A 120 -4.37 8.63 -43.51
N THR A 121 -4.97 7.81 -44.38
CA THR A 121 -6.08 6.92 -44.00
C THR A 121 -5.50 5.58 -43.53
N ALA A 122 -5.98 5.07 -42.40
CA ALA A 122 -5.47 3.85 -41.77
C ALA A 122 -5.86 2.55 -42.50
N THR A 123 -5.64 2.46 -43.81
CA THR A 123 -6.11 1.31 -44.62
C THR A 123 -5.42 -0.02 -44.27
N TRP A 124 -4.33 0.04 -43.51
CA TRP A 124 -3.68 -1.14 -42.93
C TRP A 124 -4.44 -1.73 -41.73
N PHE A 125 -5.29 -0.96 -41.05
CA PHE A 125 -5.96 -1.38 -39.82
C PHE A 125 -7.34 -2.00 -40.10
N SER A 126 -7.58 -3.17 -39.52
CA SER A 126 -8.92 -3.76 -39.38
C SER A 126 -9.05 -4.34 -37.98
N GLY A 127 -10.09 -3.96 -37.26
CA GLY A 127 -10.25 -4.34 -35.86
C GLY A 127 -11.26 -3.47 -35.12
N GLU A 128 -11.25 -3.60 -33.80
CA GLU A 128 -12.10 -2.85 -32.88
C GLU A 128 -11.36 -1.59 -32.40
N LEU A 129 -12.00 -0.41 -32.45
CA LEU A 129 -11.53 0.78 -31.75
C LEU A 129 -12.40 1.01 -30.53
N LYS A 130 -11.78 0.98 -29.35
CA LYS A 130 -12.43 1.34 -28.08
C LYS A 130 -12.18 2.81 -27.76
N VAL A 131 -13.19 3.66 -27.95
CA VAL A 131 -13.14 5.09 -27.63
C VAL A 131 -13.88 5.34 -26.32
N VAL A 132 -13.27 6.09 -25.40
CA VAL A 132 -13.80 6.25 -24.04
C VAL A 132 -13.80 7.71 -23.57
N SER A 133 -14.74 8.03 -22.68
CA SER A 133 -14.87 9.34 -22.03
C SER A 133 -15.52 9.24 -20.65
N GLY A 134 -15.53 10.36 -19.91
CA GLY A 134 -16.03 10.42 -18.53
C GLY A 134 -15.03 9.88 -17.51
N LYS A 135 -15.51 9.52 -16.32
CA LYS A 135 -14.65 9.06 -15.22
C LYS A 135 -14.10 7.66 -15.50
N GLN A 136 -12.82 7.43 -15.17
CA GLN A 136 -12.27 6.07 -15.07
C GLN A 136 -12.88 5.36 -13.86
N ILE A 137 -13.70 4.34 -14.11
CA ILE A 137 -14.44 3.59 -13.09
C ILE A 137 -13.73 2.30 -12.68
N TYR A 138 -12.84 1.77 -13.53
CA TYR A 138 -12.04 0.57 -13.24
C TYR A 138 -10.67 0.67 -13.91
N TYR A 139 -9.63 0.13 -13.26
CA TYR A 139 -8.26 0.20 -13.75
C TYR A 139 -7.39 -0.97 -13.24
N VAL A 140 -6.58 -1.52 -14.13
CA VAL A 140 -5.49 -2.45 -13.84
C VAL A 140 -4.22 -1.90 -14.48
N HIS A 141 -3.12 -2.04 -13.74
CA HIS A 141 -1.77 -1.56 -14.03
C HIS A 141 -1.08 -2.29 -15.21
N MET A 142 -1.81 -2.62 -16.29
CA MET A 142 -1.27 -3.29 -17.48
C MET A 142 -2.02 -2.84 -18.74
N GLY A 143 -1.28 -2.37 -19.76
CA GLY A 143 -1.83 -2.00 -21.06
C GLY A 143 -3.01 -1.02 -20.96
N PHE A 144 -4.08 -1.32 -21.70
CA PHE A 144 -5.34 -0.56 -21.68
C PHE A 144 -6.43 -1.19 -20.80
N ILE A 145 -6.08 -2.01 -19.81
CA ILE A 145 -7.08 -2.69 -18.96
C ILE A 145 -7.71 -1.66 -18.00
N ARG A 146 -8.67 -0.90 -18.52
CA ARG A 146 -9.43 0.14 -17.81
C ARG A 146 -10.80 0.31 -18.44
N GLU A 147 -11.75 0.75 -17.61
CA GLU A 147 -13.12 1.05 -18.01
C GLU A 147 -13.48 2.48 -17.62
N HIS A 148 -14.24 3.14 -18.49
CA HIS A 148 -14.79 4.48 -18.25
C HIS A 148 -16.31 4.44 -18.34
N GLU A 149 -16.97 5.47 -17.80
CA GLU A 149 -18.43 5.60 -17.78
C GLU A 149 -19.06 5.52 -19.18
N TYR A 150 -18.40 6.11 -20.18
CA TYR A 150 -18.88 6.09 -21.56
C TYR A 150 -17.85 5.41 -22.45
N GLU A 151 -18.35 4.51 -23.29
CA GLU A 151 -17.54 3.75 -24.23
C GLU A 151 -18.28 3.63 -25.56
N THR A 152 -17.61 3.96 -26.65
CA THR A 152 -18.07 3.66 -28.01
C THR A 152 -17.07 2.74 -28.68
N VAL A 153 -17.59 1.64 -29.21
CA VAL A 153 -16.84 0.61 -29.90
C VAL A 153 -17.10 0.74 -31.39
N TYR A 154 -16.07 1.05 -32.16
CA TYR A 154 -16.14 1.10 -33.62
C TYR A 154 -15.55 -0.18 -34.21
N GLN A 155 -16.25 -0.78 -35.17
CA GLN A 155 -15.68 -1.84 -36.00
C GLN A 155 -15.10 -1.19 -37.25
N VAL A 156 -13.85 -1.54 -37.56
CA VAL A 156 -13.09 -0.96 -38.66
C VAL A 156 -12.63 -2.05 -39.60
N LYS A 157 -12.79 -1.82 -40.90
CA LYS A 157 -12.27 -2.68 -41.97
C LYS A 157 -11.46 -1.85 -42.94
N GLN A 158 -10.17 -2.11 -43.01
CA GLN A 158 -9.21 -1.38 -43.85
C GLN A 158 -9.35 0.14 -43.72
N GLY A 159 -9.34 0.62 -42.48
CA GLY A 159 -9.47 2.04 -42.14
C GLY A 159 -10.87 2.64 -42.30
N LYS A 160 -11.86 1.88 -42.80
CA LYS A 160 -13.26 2.33 -42.89
C LYS A 160 -14.06 1.87 -41.67
N ILE A 161 -14.78 2.79 -41.05
CA ILE A 161 -15.78 2.49 -40.01
C ILE A 161 -16.96 1.77 -40.65
N ILE A 162 -17.29 0.58 -40.16
CA ILE A 162 -18.40 -0.23 -40.69
C ILE A 162 -19.59 -0.31 -39.74
N SER A 163 -19.37 -0.13 -38.45
CA SER A 163 -20.44 -0.05 -37.44
C SER A 163 -19.91 0.55 -36.15
N GLN A 164 -20.82 1.04 -35.29
CA GLN A 164 -20.49 1.49 -33.94
C GLN A 164 -21.53 1.03 -32.93
N ALA A 165 -21.12 0.86 -31.67
CA ALA A 165 -22.03 0.61 -30.54
C ALA A 165 -21.56 1.41 -29.32
N SER A 166 -22.47 2.14 -28.68
CA SER A 166 -22.18 2.95 -27.49
C SER A 166 -22.78 2.32 -26.24
N TYR A 167 -22.04 2.43 -25.14
CA TYR A 167 -22.35 1.82 -23.86
C TYR A 167 -22.16 2.83 -22.74
N ARG A 168 -23.01 2.70 -21.71
CA ARG A 168 -22.82 3.36 -20.42
C ARG A 168 -22.42 2.32 -19.41
N ASN A 169 -21.14 2.31 -19.05
CA ASN A 169 -20.60 1.42 -18.03
C ASN A 169 -20.79 2.03 -16.64
N SER A 170 -20.83 1.20 -15.61
CA SER A 170 -21.02 1.67 -14.24
C SER A 170 -20.31 0.78 -13.23
N LEU A 171 -19.78 1.38 -12.17
CA LEU A 171 -19.31 0.68 -10.99
C LEU A 171 -20.13 1.09 -9.77
N LYS A 172 -20.97 0.18 -9.28
CA LYS A 172 -21.65 0.33 -7.99
C LYS A 172 -20.75 -0.25 -6.91
N ARG A 173 -20.28 0.59 -5.98
CA ARG A 173 -19.39 0.16 -4.90
C ARG A 173 -20.14 -0.63 -3.84
N GLY A 174 -19.60 -1.79 -3.49
CA GLY A 174 -19.97 -2.61 -2.35
C GLY A 174 -18.99 -2.45 -1.19
N ILE A 175 -18.78 -3.54 -0.46
CA ILE A 175 -17.76 -3.60 0.59
C ILE A 175 -16.36 -3.61 -0.07
N PRO A 176 -15.40 -2.78 0.41
CA PRO A 176 -14.03 -2.83 -0.10
C PRO A 176 -13.47 -4.24 -0.02
N ILE A 177 -12.89 -4.72 -1.13
CA ILE A 177 -12.41 -6.11 -1.23
C ILE A 177 -11.48 -6.49 -0.07
N LYS A 178 -10.60 -5.57 0.36
CA LYS A 178 -9.73 -5.79 1.50
C LYS A 178 -10.51 -6.17 2.76
N ASP A 179 -11.56 -5.42 3.08
CA ASP A 179 -12.39 -5.62 4.28
C ASP A 179 -13.19 -6.92 4.17
N ALA A 180 -13.75 -7.21 3.00
CA ALA A 180 -14.40 -8.48 2.69
C ALA A 180 -13.47 -9.69 2.91
N LEU A 181 -12.26 -9.65 2.34
CA LEU A 181 -11.28 -10.73 2.48
C LEU A 181 -10.80 -10.90 3.94
N ASN A 182 -10.61 -9.80 4.68
CA ASN A 182 -10.26 -9.85 6.10
C ASN A 182 -11.36 -10.46 6.96
N PHE A 183 -12.62 -10.15 6.64
CA PHE A 183 -13.77 -10.78 7.27
C PHE A 183 -13.76 -12.28 7.03
N VAL A 184 -13.60 -12.75 5.79
CA VAL A 184 -13.53 -14.18 5.48
C VAL A 184 -12.42 -14.88 6.27
N CYS A 185 -11.22 -14.29 6.34
CA CYS A 185 -10.13 -14.84 7.15
C CYS A 185 -10.48 -14.92 8.65
N THR A 186 -11.19 -13.92 9.18
CA THR A 186 -11.65 -13.90 10.58
C THR A 186 -12.73 -14.96 10.84
N GLN A 187 -13.51 -15.34 9.82
CA GLN A 187 -14.62 -16.28 9.98
C GLN A 187 -14.22 -17.75 9.80
N PHE A 188 -13.13 -18.04 9.08
CA PHE A 188 -12.71 -19.41 8.76
C PHE A 188 -12.24 -20.17 10.01
N ASN A 189 -12.93 -21.28 10.33
CA ASN A 189 -12.56 -22.13 11.46
C ASN A 189 -11.69 -23.30 11.00
N GLY A 190 -10.38 -23.08 11.01
CA GLY A 190 -9.37 -24.11 10.78
C GLY A 190 -9.17 -25.08 11.95
N ASP A 191 -9.56 -24.71 13.18
CA ASP A 191 -9.39 -25.57 14.37
C ASP A 191 -10.29 -26.82 14.34
N ARG A 192 -11.27 -26.87 13.42
CA ARG A 192 -12.06 -28.08 13.14
C ARG A 192 -11.32 -29.14 12.34
N PHE A 193 -10.15 -28.80 11.81
CA PHE A 193 -9.37 -29.66 10.93
C PHE A 193 -7.98 -29.87 11.54
N PRO A 194 -7.76 -31.02 12.22
CA PRO A 194 -6.49 -31.30 12.89
C PRO A 194 -5.27 -31.19 11.96
N GLU A 195 -5.43 -31.54 10.68
CA GLU A 195 -4.39 -31.44 9.66
C GLU A 195 -3.94 -30.00 9.38
N LEU A 196 -4.72 -28.99 9.78
CA LEU A 196 -4.40 -27.57 9.60
C LEU A 196 -3.60 -26.96 10.76
N ALA A 197 -3.24 -27.75 11.78
CA ALA A 197 -2.54 -27.25 12.98
C ALA A 197 -1.26 -26.46 12.65
N ASP A 198 -0.47 -26.96 11.70
CA ASP A 198 0.85 -26.43 11.33
C ASP A 198 0.99 -26.10 9.83
N THR A 199 -0.14 -25.97 9.12
CA THR A 199 -0.14 -25.62 7.70
C THR A 199 -1.10 -24.48 7.41
N LYS A 200 -1.01 -23.96 6.19
CA LYS A 200 -1.82 -22.83 5.74
C LYS A 200 -2.87 -23.27 4.73
N VAL A 201 -4.02 -22.62 4.80
CA VAL A 201 -5.04 -22.69 3.75
C VAL A 201 -4.87 -21.49 2.85
N VAL A 202 -4.64 -21.77 1.57
CA VAL A 202 -4.57 -20.74 0.52
C VAL A 202 -5.59 -21.07 -0.54
N ALA A 203 -6.44 -20.12 -0.88
CA ALA A 203 -7.47 -20.29 -1.88
C ALA A 203 -7.55 -19.09 -2.81
N THR A 204 -7.95 -19.32 -4.05
CA THR A 204 -8.38 -18.27 -4.97
C THR A 204 -9.90 -18.23 -5.01
N VAL A 205 -10.47 -17.02 -4.93
CA VAL A 205 -11.90 -16.76 -4.98
C VAL A 205 -12.21 -15.82 -6.13
N THR A 206 -13.28 -16.13 -6.85
CA THR A 206 -13.83 -15.27 -7.90
C THR A 206 -15.34 -15.20 -7.75
N ILE A 207 -15.93 -14.00 -7.86
CA ILE A 207 -17.35 -13.76 -7.57
C ILE A 207 -18.02 -13.13 -8.77
N LEU A 208 -19.18 -13.66 -9.16
CA LEU A 208 -20.11 -12.99 -10.03
C LEU A 208 -21.22 -12.38 -9.17
N PRO A 209 -21.34 -11.04 -9.09
CA PRO A 209 -22.43 -10.43 -8.35
C PRO A 209 -23.69 -10.27 -9.21
N LYS A 210 -24.85 -10.16 -8.57
CA LYS A 210 -26.09 -9.67 -9.16
C LYS A 210 -26.10 -8.14 -9.19
N ALA A 211 -27.07 -7.55 -9.89
CA ALA A 211 -27.20 -6.09 -10.03
C ALA A 211 -27.38 -5.36 -8.68
N ASP A 212 -27.97 -6.01 -7.68
CA ASP A 212 -28.14 -5.43 -6.35
C ASP A 212 -26.84 -5.44 -5.52
N GLY A 213 -25.87 -6.29 -5.89
CA GLY A 213 -24.60 -6.51 -5.19
C GLY A 213 -24.54 -7.83 -4.41
N SER A 214 -25.63 -8.61 -4.35
CA SER A 214 -25.62 -9.97 -3.78
C SER A 214 -24.85 -10.95 -4.68
N ILE A 215 -24.46 -12.10 -4.16
CA ILE A 215 -23.73 -13.11 -4.93
C ILE A 215 -24.71 -13.83 -5.88
N ASP A 216 -24.32 -13.92 -7.16
CA ASP A 216 -24.95 -14.83 -8.13
C ASP A 216 -24.26 -16.19 -8.09
N SER A 217 -22.95 -16.19 -8.29
CA SER A 217 -22.12 -17.39 -8.19
C SER A 217 -20.73 -17.09 -7.62
N VAL A 218 -20.13 -18.13 -7.03
CA VAL A 218 -18.78 -18.09 -6.47
C VAL A 218 -17.98 -19.27 -6.99
N GLU A 219 -16.75 -19.00 -7.39
CA GLU A 219 -15.76 -20.04 -7.70
C GLU A 219 -14.64 -19.96 -6.67
N ILE A 220 -14.35 -21.09 -6.06
CA ILE A 220 -13.35 -21.23 -5.00
C ILE A 220 -12.43 -22.37 -5.39
N HIS A 221 -11.13 -22.07 -5.50
CA HIS A 221 -10.11 -23.07 -5.74
C HIS A 221 -9.12 -23.05 -4.58
N VAL A 222 -9.00 -24.17 -3.86
CA VAL A 222 -8.09 -24.30 -2.72
C VAL A 222 -6.76 -24.86 -3.23
N HIS A 223 -5.72 -24.03 -3.18
CA HIS A 223 -4.37 -24.39 -3.60
C HIS A 223 -3.59 -25.13 -2.53
N ARG A 224 -3.83 -24.81 -1.25
CA ARG A 224 -3.13 -25.42 -0.11
C ARG A 224 -4.06 -25.75 1.04
N PRO A 225 -3.75 -26.80 1.84
CA PRO A 225 -2.58 -27.67 1.73
C PRO A 225 -2.61 -28.64 0.52
N ASP A 226 -1.43 -29.00 0.00
CA ASP A 226 -1.29 -29.94 -1.12
C ASP A 226 -1.53 -31.40 -0.69
N SER A 227 -1.35 -31.69 0.60
CA SER A 227 -1.37 -33.04 1.20
C SER A 227 -2.77 -33.56 1.52
N VAL A 228 -3.84 -32.82 1.21
CA VAL A 228 -5.22 -33.21 1.53
C VAL A 228 -6.00 -33.56 0.27
N THR A 229 -7.00 -34.42 0.43
CA THR A 229 -7.86 -34.85 -0.68
C THR A 229 -8.77 -33.72 -1.20
N GLU A 230 -9.32 -33.89 -2.39
CA GLU A 230 -10.25 -32.92 -2.97
C GLU A 230 -11.57 -32.82 -2.19
N GLU A 231 -12.04 -33.91 -1.57
CA GLU A 231 -13.19 -33.89 -0.66
C GLU A 231 -12.91 -33.00 0.55
N ARG A 232 -11.69 -33.04 1.07
CA ARG A 232 -11.28 -32.17 2.18
C ARG A 232 -11.21 -30.71 1.76
N LYS A 233 -10.65 -30.42 0.57
CA LYS A 233 -10.62 -29.06 0.01
C LYS A 233 -12.04 -28.51 -0.21
N LYS A 234 -12.99 -29.37 -0.59
CA LYS A 234 -14.41 -28.99 -0.72
C LYS A 234 -14.99 -28.49 0.60
N LEU A 235 -14.69 -29.14 1.73
CA LEU A 235 -15.12 -28.67 3.06
C LEU A 235 -14.54 -27.29 3.41
N TYR A 236 -13.29 -27.00 3.00
CA TYR A 236 -12.71 -25.67 3.17
C TYR A 236 -13.43 -24.64 2.29
N ALA A 237 -13.68 -24.99 1.02
CA ALA A 237 -14.41 -24.14 0.09
C ALA A 237 -15.84 -23.83 0.58
N GLU A 238 -16.52 -24.80 1.19
CA GLU A 238 -17.85 -24.60 1.80
C GLU A 238 -17.80 -23.56 2.93
N GLN A 239 -16.85 -23.65 3.85
CA GLN A 239 -16.70 -22.63 4.91
C GLN A 239 -16.39 -21.23 4.34
N ILE A 240 -15.52 -21.16 3.33
CA ILE A 240 -15.19 -19.90 2.65
C ILE A 240 -16.45 -19.33 2.00
N SER A 241 -17.20 -20.16 1.29
CA SER A 241 -18.46 -19.78 0.64
C SER A 241 -19.47 -19.24 1.65
N MET A 242 -19.68 -19.93 2.78
CA MET A 242 -20.57 -19.48 3.85
C MET A 242 -20.18 -18.09 4.37
N ALA A 243 -18.89 -17.82 4.56
CA ALA A 243 -18.42 -16.51 4.98
C ALA A 243 -18.64 -15.45 3.88
N LEU A 244 -18.39 -15.77 2.61
CA LEU A 244 -18.59 -14.84 1.49
C LEU A 244 -20.05 -14.40 1.35
N HIS A 245 -21.01 -15.29 1.58
CA HIS A 245 -22.45 -14.99 1.50
C HIS A 245 -22.95 -14.08 2.64
N LYS A 246 -22.19 -13.92 3.73
CA LYS A 246 -22.51 -12.95 4.79
C LYS A 246 -22.10 -11.52 4.46
N ILE A 247 -21.34 -11.31 3.39
CA ILE A 247 -20.94 -9.97 2.95
C ILE A 247 -22.15 -9.33 2.26
N PRO A 248 -22.63 -8.16 2.73
CA PRO A 248 -23.94 -7.64 2.35
C PRO A 248 -24.03 -7.21 0.88
N ARG A 249 -22.92 -6.75 0.30
CA ARG A 249 -22.86 -6.31 -1.10
C ARG A 249 -21.43 -6.29 -1.63
N TRP A 250 -21.28 -6.72 -2.88
CA TRP A 250 -20.04 -6.69 -3.64
C TRP A 250 -20.02 -5.53 -4.62
N ASP A 251 -18.82 -5.15 -5.07
CA ASP A 251 -18.66 -4.23 -6.20
C ASP A 251 -19.32 -4.83 -7.44
N VAL A 252 -20.24 -4.09 -8.08
CA VAL A 252 -20.90 -4.47 -9.33
C VAL A 252 -20.36 -3.61 -10.45
N LEU A 253 -19.52 -4.20 -11.29
CA LEU A 253 -19.01 -3.56 -12.49
C LEU A 253 -19.80 -4.04 -13.71
N THR A 254 -20.54 -3.14 -14.33
CA THR A 254 -21.27 -3.40 -15.57
C THR A 254 -20.49 -2.79 -16.73
N VAL A 255 -20.05 -3.62 -17.67
CA VAL A 255 -19.34 -3.22 -18.89
C VAL A 255 -20.09 -3.76 -20.09
N ARG A 256 -20.38 -2.91 -21.08
CA ARG A 256 -21.14 -3.28 -22.29
C ARG A 256 -22.42 -4.06 -21.99
N ASN A 257 -23.22 -3.56 -21.04
CA ASN A 257 -24.47 -4.18 -20.55
C ASN A 257 -24.33 -5.56 -19.88
N LYS A 258 -23.10 -5.99 -19.53
CA LYS A 258 -22.84 -7.25 -18.84
C LYS A 258 -22.21 -7.00 -17.48
N ILE A 259 -22.73 -7.64 -16.44
CA ILE A 259 -22.08 -7.63 -15.13
C ILE A 259 -20.82 -8.50 -15.22
N ARG A 260 -19.68 -7.92 -14.86
CA ARG A 260 -18.40 -8.58 -14.90
C ARG A 260 -18.14 -9.31 -13.59
N LYS A 261 -17.61 -10.52 -13.72
CA LYS A 261 -17.02 -11.25 -12.62
C LYS A 261 -15.82 -10.49 -12.05
N THR A 262 -15.56 -10.62 -10.75
CA THR A 262 -14.35 -10.07 -10.14
C THR A 262 -13.11 -10.71 -10.74
N ASN A 263 -11.96 -10.05 -10.63
CA ASN A 263 -10.68 -10.75 -10.82
C ASN A 263 -10.52 -11.85 -9.75
N PRO A 264 -9.71 -12.88 -10.00
CA PRO A 264 -9.37 -13.86 -8.99
C PRO A 264 -8.56 -13.21 -7.86
N TRP A 265 -8.98 -13.43 -6.61
CA TRP A 265 -8.29 -12.95 -5.42
C TRP A 265 -7.70 -14.12 -4.65
N THR A 266 -6.42 -14.05 -4.30
CA THR A 266 -5.76 -15.07 -3.49
C THR A 266 -5.82 -14.70 -2.01
N LEU A 267 -6.34 -15.62 -1.20
CA LEU A 267 -6.55 -15.52 0.23
C LEU A 267 -5.59 -16.45 0.97
N SER A 268 -4.93 -15.95 2.01
CA SER A 268 -4.23 -16.79 3.00
C SER A 268 -5.11 -16.86 4.26
N LEU A 269 -6.01 -17.83 4.29
CA LEU A 269 -7.10 -17.94 5.26
C LEU A 269 -6.64 -18.42 6.64
N TRP A 270 -5.70 -19.35 6.65
CA TRP A 270 -5.22 -20.01 7.86
C TRP A 270 -3.70 -20.09 7.84
N LYS A 271 -3.08 -19.98 9.01
CA LYS A 271 -1.61 -20.04 9.16
C LYS A 271 -1.18 -20.90 10.36
N GLY A 272 -1.98 -21.89 10.74
CA GLY A 272 -1.79 -22.65 11.97
C GLY A 272 -2.33 -21.92 13.21
N LYS A 273 -1.90 -22.33 14.41
CA LYS A 273 -2.33 -21.77 15.71
C LYS A 273 -2.03 -20.26 15.86
N GLY A 274 -2.80 -19.58 16.72
CA GLY A 274 -2.68 -18.14 17.00
C GLY A 274 -3.96 -17.34 16.69
N CYS A 275 -3.93 -16.02 16.84
CA CYS A 275 -5.09 -15.15 16.63
C CYS A 275 -5.61 -15.15 15.18
N LYS A 276 -6.90 -15.40 14.95
CA LYS A 276 -7.51 -15.37 13.59
C LYS A 276 -8.08 -14.03 13.19
N ALA A 277 -8.47 -13.20 14.15
CA ALA A 277 -8.80 -11.82 13.87
C ALA A 277 -7.52 -11.04 13.58
N LEU A 278 -7.47 -10.41 12.41
CA LEU A 278 -6.37 -9.54 12.02
C LEU A 278 -6.47 -8.24 12.81
N TYR A 279 -5.42 -7.92 13.58
CA TYR A 279 -5.31 -6.58 14.15
C TYR A 279 -5.24 -5.54 13.02
N GLN A 280 -6.16 -4.57 13.06
CA GLN A 280 -6.13 -3.41 12.17
C GLN A 280 -6.42 -2.16 13.00
N GLU A 281 -5.80 -1.03 12.67
CA GLU A 281 -5.98 0.21 13.42
C GLU A 281 -7.43 0.67 13.52
N LYS A 282 -8.26 0.32 12.53
CA LYS A 282 -9.67 0.66 12.50
C LYS A 282 -10.55 -0.28 13.32
N GLN A 283 -10.04 -1.43 13.78
CA GLN A 283 -10.89 -2.37 14.49
C GLN A 283 -11.23 -1.89 15.89
N VAL A 284 -12.45 -2.18 16.32
CA VAL A 284 -12.86 -2.00 17.70
C VAL A 284 -12.14 -3.03 18.56
N MET A 285 -11.39 -2.52 19.53
CA MET A 285 -10.54 -3.30 20.40
C MET A 285 -11.32 -3.85 21.60
N ASP A 286 -10.86 -4.99 22.11
CA ASP A 286 -11.29 -5.48 23.41
C ASP A 286 -10.72 -4.56 24.52
N THR A 287 -11.28 -4.66 25.73
CA THR A 287 -10.73 -3.98 26.90
C THR A 287 -10.34 -4.98 27.98
N LEU A 288 -9.38 -4.60 28.81
CA LEU A 288 -8.89 -5.44 29.90
C LEU A 288 -8.79 -4.62 31.19
N LEU A 289 -9.43 -5.11 32.25
CA LEU A 289 -9.34 -4.59 33.60
C LEU A 289 -8.13 -5.22 34.32
N TYR A 290 -7.20 -4.40 34.79
CA TYR A 290 -6.04 -4.82 35.56
C TYR A 290 -5.72 -3.77 36.63
N ASN A 291 -5.62 -4.19 37.89
CA ASN A 291 -5.42 -3.32 39.07
C ASN A 291 -6.35 -2.09 39.06
N ASP A 292 -7.66 -2.35 38.99
CA ASP A 292 -8.74 -1.34 38.94
C ASP A 292 -8.64 -0.33 37.80
N THR A 293 -7.82 -0.63 36.79
CA THR A 293 -7.62 0.20 35.61
C THR A 293 -8.07 -0.55 34.36
N VAL A 294 -8.90 0.11 33.54
CA VAL A 294 -9.24 -0.37 32.21
C VAL A 294 -8.18 0.06 31.20
N TYR A 295 -7.69 -0.91 30.44
CA TYR A 295 -6.78 -0.74 29.32
C TYR A 295 -7.46 -1.16 28.02
N THR A 296 -7.03 -0.55 26.90
CA THR A 296 -7.32 -1.11 25.58
C THR A 296 -6.43 -2.33 25.37
N LEU A 297 -7.02 -3.46 24.98
CA LEU A 297 -6.31 -4.69 24.68
C LEU A 297 -6.01 -4.77 23.17
N ARG A 298 -4.74 -4.67 22.79
CA ARG A 298 -4.28 -4.83 21.41
C ARG A 298 -4.12 -6.31 21.06
N GLY A 299 -5.25 -7.01 21.01
CA GLY A 299 -5.32 -8.43 20.70
C GLY A 299 -6.72 -8.95 20.96
N PHE A 300 -6.98 -10.18 20.50
CA PHE A 300 -8.31 -10.77 20.55
C PHE A 300 -8.23 -12.20 21.11
N PRO A 301 -8.13 -12.38 22.43
CA PRO A 301 -7.81 -13.68 23.03
C PRO A 301 -8.82 -14.78 22.70
N LEU A 302 -10.10 -14.45 22.52
CA LEU A 302 -11.13 -15.43 22.11
C LEU A 302 -10.94 -15.92 20.66
N GLN A 303 -10.21 -15.19 19.82
CA GLN A 303 -9.90 -15.58 18.43
C GLN A 303 -8.66 -16.48 18.32
N TYR A 304 -8.12 -16.95 19.46
CA TYR A 304 -7.10 -18.00 19.47
C TYR A 304 -7.70 -19.41 19.40
N ASP A 305 -9.00 -19.55 19.68
CA ASP A 305 -9.74 -20.80 19.58
C ASP A 305 -11.04 -20.56 18.80
N MET A 306 -11.04 -21.01 17.55
CA MET A 306 -12.18 -20.82 16.66
C MET A 306 -13.34 -21.76 16.99
N ASN A 307 -13.10 -22.88 17.68
CA ASN A 307 -14.18 -23.74 18.17
C ASN A 307 -14.98 -23.06 19.29
N LEU A 308 -14.31 -22.28 20.15
CA LEU A 308 -15.00 -21.40 21.10
C LEU A 308 -15.74 -20.28 20.39
N TYR A 309 -15.12 -19.64 19.38
CA TYR A 309 -15.79 -18.59 18.62
C TYR A 309 -17.04 -19.09 17.87
N GLU A 310 -17.06 -20.34 17.35
CA GLU A 310 -18.25 -20.93 16.75
C GLU A 310 -19.44 -20.99 17.72
N LYS A 311 -19.21 -21.15 19.03
CA LYS A 311 -20.29 -21.11 20.03
C LYS A 311 -20.89 -19.71 20.19
N VAL A 312 -20.10 -18.66 19.91
CA VAL A 312 -20.54 -17.26 19.99
C VAL A 312 -21.36 -16.87 18.76
N LYS A 313 -20.99 -17.37 17.57
CA LYS A 313 -21.59 -16.96 16.29
C LYS A 313 -23.13 -16.95 16.26
N PRO A 314 -23.86 -17.95 16.79
CA PRO A 314 -25.33 -17.95 16.81
C PRO A 314 -25.97 -16.80 17.58
N TYR A 315 -25.22 -16.16 18.48
CA TYR A 315 -25.70 -15.05 19.31
C TYR A 315 -25.33 -13.67 18.73
N LEU A 316 -24.59 -13.63 17.63
CA LEU A 316 -24.19 -12.38 17.00
C LEU A 316 -25.33 -11.82 16.15
N LYS A 317 -25.45 -10.48 16.09
CA LYS A 317 -26.33 -9.83 15.12
C LYS A 317 -25.66 -9.89 13.75
N GLU A 318 -26.43 -10.12 12.69
CA GLU A 318 -25.94 -10.17 11.30
C GLU A 318 -25.65 -8.79 10.70
N GLU A 319 -25.39 -7.79 11.54
CA GLU A 319 -25.11 -6.42 11.13
C GLU A 319 -23.64 -6.26 10.72
N TRP A 320 -23.41 -5.86 9.47
CA TRP A 320 -22.06 -5.68 8.93
C TRP A 320 -21.33 -4.47 9.52
N ARG A 321 -20.12 -4.70 10.04
CA ARG A 321 -19.21 -3.64 10.52
C ARG A 321 -17.80 -3.81 9.96
N ASN A 322 -17.32 -2.79 9.25
CA ASN A 322 -15.94 -2.75 8.70
C ASN A 322 -14.88 -2.69 9.81
N ASP A 323 -15.24 -2.17 10.98
CA ASP A 323 -14.37 -2.05 12.16
C ASP A 323 -14.56 -3.19 13.18
N CYS A 324 -15.44 -4.16 12.93
CA CYS A 324 -15.69 -5.25 13.88
C CYS A 324 -16.04 -6.56 13.15
N HIS A 325 -15.10 -7.10 12.36
CA HIS A 325 -15.32 -8.34 11.60
C HIS A 325 -15.63 -9.58 12.47
N ARG A 326 -15.30 -9.52 13.76
CA ARG A 326 -15.63 -10.56 14.74
C ARG A 326 -17.11 -10.55 15.15
N GLY A 327 -17.81 -9.43 14.95
CA GLY A 327 -19.19 -9.24 15.35
C GLY A 327 -19.41 -9.06 16.86
N TYR A 328 -18.34 -8.99 17.66
CA TYR A 328 -18.39 -8.76 19.11
C TYR A 328 -17.19 -7.96 19.61
N THR A 329 -17.29 -7.43 20.82
CA THR A 329 -16.16 -6.92 21.61
C THR A 329 -16.08 -7.65 22.95
N GLY A 330 -14.87 -7.91 23.43
CA GLY A 330 -14.62 -8.60 24.70
C GLY A 330 -14.20 -7.65 25.81
N GLN A 331 -14.66 -7.94 27.02
CA GLN A 331 -14.10 -7.39 28.26
C GLN A 331 -13.42 -8.49 29.04
N TRP A 332 -12.17 -8.25 29.39
CA TRP A 332 -11.29 -9.20 30.05
C TRP A 332 -10.84 -8.65 31.40
N LYS A 333 -10.36 -9.51 32.29
CA LYS A 333 -9.56 -9.10 33.45
C LYS A 333 -8.35 -9.97 33.66
N ILE A 334 -7.32 -9.39 34.25
CA ILE A 334 -6.25 -10.16 34.88
C ILE A 334 -6.41 -10.00 36.39
N GLU A 335 -6.58 -11.13 37.08
CA GLU A 335 -6.76 -11.19 38.53
C GLU A 335 -6.03 -12.41 39.07
N ASN A 336 -5.25 -12.25 40.15
CA ASN A 336 -4.46 -13.34 40.75
C ASN A 336 -3.58 -14.09 39.74
N GLY A 337 -2.97 -13.36 38.80
CA GLY A 337 -2.09 -13.91 37.77
C GLY A 337 -2.81 -14.71 36.68
N LYS A 338 -4.14 -14.69 36.62
CA LYS A 338 -4.94 -15.40 35.60
C LYS A 338 -5.75 -14.43 34.74
N LEU A 339 -5.89 -14.76 33.46
CA LEU A 339 -6.71 -14.07 32.48
C LEU A 339 -8.13 -14.63 32.50
N TYR A 340 -9.13 -13.75 32.56
CA TYR A 340 -10.53 -14.12 32.50
C TYR A 340 -11.31 -13.30 31.48
N LEU A 341 -12.27 -13.94 30.82
CA LEU A 341 -13.33 -13.27 30.07
C LEU A 341 -14.48 -12.90 31.03
N ILE A 342 -14.82 -11.61 31.07
CA ILE A 342 -15.88 -11.07 31.93
C ILE A 342 -17.18 -10.91 31.14
N ASN A 343 -17.11 -10.28 29.96
CA ASN A 343 -18.27 -10.02 29.11
C ASN A 343 -17.90 -10.13 27.64
N LEU A 344 -18.90 -10.47 26.83
CA LEU A 344 -18.90 -10.23 25.40
C LEU A 344 -20.08 -9.31 25.09
N PHE A 345 -19.90 -8.35 24.20
CA PHE A 345 -20.95 -7.46 23.73
C PHE A 345 -21.17 -7.65 22.26
N HIS A 346 -22.39 -7.38 21.79
CA HIS A 346 -22.64 -7.27 20.36
C HIS A 346 -21.71 -6.22 19.73
N GLY A 347 -21.17 -6.49 18.54
CA GLY A 347 -20.29 -5.54 17.85
C GLY A 347 -20.95 -4.19 17.57
N THR A 348 -22.28 -4.11 17.58
CA THR A 348 -23.07 -2.90 17.27
C THR A 348 -23.67 -2.20 18.48
N SER A 349 -23.55 -2.76 19.69
CA SER A 349 -24.14 -2.14 20.89
C SER A 349 -23.43 -2.58 22.16
N THR A 350 -23.70 -1.89 23.27
CA THR A 350 -23.22 -2.29 24.60
C THR A 350 -24.11 -3.35 25.26
N SER A 351 -24.98 -4.00 24.50
CA SER A 351 -25.79 -5.11 25.01
C SER A 351 -24.92 -6.37 25.16
N PRO A 352 -24.88 -6.99 26.36
CA PRO A 352 -24.05 -8.16 26.62
C PRO A 352 -24.65 -9.42 25.98
N LEU A 353 -23.77 -10.31 25.53
CA LEU A 353 -24.10 -11.67 25.08
C LEU A 353 -24.25 -12.61 26.30
N PRO A 354 -25.11 -13.64 26.20
CA PRO A 354 -25.38 -14.55 27.32
C PRO A 354 -24.25 -15.57 27.48
N LEU A 355 -23.21 -15.22 28.26
CA LEU A 355 -22.03 -16.08 28.46
C LEU A 355 -22.37 -17.48 28.99
N ASP A 356 -23.32 -17.58 29.94
CA ASP A 356 -23.71 -18.87 30.51
C ASP A 356 -24.29 -19.82 29.47
N SER A 357 -25.06 -19.28 28.51
CA SER A 357 -25.64 -20.05 27.39
C SER A 357 -24.59 -20.40 26.32
N ILE A 358 -23.66 -19.48 26.04
CA ILE A 358 -22.58 -19.68 25.06
C ILE A 358 -21.60 -20.77 25.54
N PHE A 359 -21.21 -20.70 26.81
CA PHE A 359 -20.14 -21.52 27.35
C PHE A 359 -20.64 -22.70 28.22
N GLY A 360 -21.94 -22.77 28.53
CA GLY A 360 -22.54 -23.87 29.29
C GLY A 360 -22.14 -23.88 30.77
N ILE A 361 -21.96 -22.70 31.36
CA ILE A 361 -21.33 -22.52 32.68
C ILE A 361 -22.22 -21.71 33.63
N SER A 362 -23.38 -22.27 34.00
CA SER A 362 -24.27 -21.63 34.98
C SER A 362 -23.50 -21.30 36.28
N GLY A 363 -23.35 -20.01 36.59
CA GLY A 363 -22.73 -19.54 37.84
C GLY A 363 -21.21 -19.68 37.95
N LYS A 364 -20.47 -19.95 36.87
CA LYS A 364 -18.99 -20.01 36.89
C LYS A 364 -18.32 -18.82 36.19
N GLN A 365 -18.95 -17.66 36.24
CA GLN A 365 -18.32 -16.41 35.79
C GLN A 365 -17.41 -15.86 36.90
N PRO A 366 -16.29 -15.20 36.55
CA PRO A 366 -15.77 -14.95 35.20
C PRO A 366 -15.13 -16.21 34.59
N ILE A 367 -15.02 -16.29 33.26
CA ILE A 367 -14.52 -17.48 32.55
C ILE A 367 -13.00 -17.45 32.49
N GLU A 368 -12.31 -18.43 33.11
CA GLU A 368 -10.87 -18.56 33.00
C GLU A 368 -10.46 -18.83 31.54
N ALA A 369 -9.55 -18.02 31.01
CA ALA A 369 -9.11 -18.08 29.62
C ALA A 369 -8.03 -19.14 29.37
N SER A 370 -8.24 -20.37 29.84
CA SER A 370 -7.24 -21.45 29.80
C SER A 370 -6.83 -21.85 28.37
N TRP A 371 -7.64 -21.52 27.37
CA TRP A 371 -7.31 -21.74 25.95
C TRP A 371 -6.24 -20.78 25.40
N PHE A 372 -5.99 -19.65 26.08
CA PHE A 372 -5.11 -18.60 25.55
C PHE A 372 -3.65 -18.80 25.96
N SER A 373 -2.77 -18.87 24.96
CA SER A 373 -1.31 -18.75 25.12
C SER A 373 -0.77 -17.76 24.10
N GLY A 374 -0.08 -16.72 24.57
CA GLY A 374 0.44 -15.65 23.72
C GLY A 374 0.77 -14.37 24.48
N GLU A 375 1.06 -13.31 23.75
CA GLU A 375 1.35 -11.99 24.31
C GLU A 375 0.10 -11.10 24.30
N LEU A 376 -0.17 -10.43 25.42
CA LEU A 376 -1.15 -9.36 25.53
C LEU A 376 -0.41 -8.02 25.56
N HIS A 377 -0.86 -7.06 24.74
CA HIS A 377 -0.37 -5.69 24.76
C HIS A 377 -1.50 -4.76 25.21
N LEU A 378 -1.36 -4.25 26.44
CA LEU A 378 -2.32 -3.35 27.07
C LEU A 378 -1.84 -1.92 26.91
N VAL A 379 -2.71 -1.04 26.42
CA VAL A 379 -2.34 0.37 26.16
C VAL A 379 -3.32 1.33 26.81
N ARG A 380 -2.79 2.45 27.33
CA ARG A 380 -3.57 3.55 27.92
C ARG A 380 -2.88 4.90 27.68
N GLY A 381 -3.67 5.96 27.65
CA GLY A 381 -3.17 7.35 27.54
C GLY A 381 -2.95 7.85 26.11
N GLY A 382 -3.39 7.09 25.11
CA GLY A 382 -3.21 7.41 23.69
C GLY A 382 -1.78 7.16 23.17
N ARG A 383 -1.59 7.42 21.88
CA ARG A 383 -0.27 7.38 21.24
C ARG A 383 0.66 8.40 21.89
N LEU A 384 1.95 8.09 21.95
CA LEU A 384 2.95 8.96 22.54
C LEU A 384 3.17 10.21 21.69
N ILE A 385 3.38 10.02 20.38
CA ILE A 385 3.56 11.08 19.37
C ILE A 385 2.82 10.67 18.10
N ASP A 386 2.26 11.65 17.39
CA ASP A 386 1.70 11.46 16.06
C ASP A 386 2.81 11.49 14.99
N SER A 387 3.51 10.36 14.85
CA SER A 387 4.57 10.16 13.86
C SER A 387 4.51 8.73 13.33
N TYR A 388 4.80 8.55 12.04
CA TYR A 388 4.81 7.24 11.39
C TYR A 388 5.74 6.25 12.11
N GLU A 389 6.91 6.73 12.58
CA GLU A 389 7.89 5.90 13.29
C GLU A 389 7.38 5.41 14.67
N PHE A 390 6.52 6.19 15.32
CA PHE A 390 6.06 5.95 16.69
C PHE A 390 4.57 5.61 16.79
N ARG A 391 3.93 5.26 15.67
CA ARG A 391 2.48 5.02 15.59
C ARG A 391 1.97 3.92 16.54
N ASP A 392 2.87 3.02 16.96
CA ASP A 392 2.62 1.88 17.84
C ASP A 392 3.18 2.05 19.26
N VAL A 393 3.59 3.27 19.65
CA VAL A 393 4.07 3.59 21.01
C VAL A 393 3.02 4.40 21.75
N PHE A 394 2.68 3.99 22.97
CA PHE A 394 1.62 4.59 23.79
C PHE A 394 2.19 5.14 25.09
N LYS A 395 1.52 6.11 25.72
CA LYS A 395 2.02 6.70 26.98
C LYS A 395 2.19 5.67 28.10
N LYS A 396 1.26 4.73 28.21
CA LYS A 396 1.38 3.59 29.13
C LYS A 396 1.17 2.29 28.36
N GLU A 397 2.11 1.37 28.48
CA GLU A 397 2.07 0.04 27.87
C GLU A 397 2.30 -1.03 28.94
N ILE A 398 1.56 -2.14 28.86
CA ILE A 398 1.86 -3.35 29.64
C ILE A 398 1.92 -4.51 28.65
N PHE A 399 3.02 -5.26 28.67
CA PHE A 399 3.17 -6.50 27.94
C PHE A 399 3.04 -7.65 28.92
N CYS A 400 2.08 -8.54 28.68
CA CYS A 400 1.88 -9.75 29.49
C CYS A 400 2.10 -10.97 28.60
N GLU A 401 3.00 -11.86 29.00
CA GLU A 401 3.11 -13.19 28.41
C GLU A 401 2.22 -14.14 29.19
N VAL A 402 1.32 -14.82 28.49
CA VAL A 402 0.32 -15.72 29.06
C VAL A 402 0.52 -17.11 28.50
N LYS A 403 0.48 -18.11 29.38
CA LYS A 403 0.48 -19.52 29.03
C LYS A 403 -0.73 -20.18 29.66
N GLU A 404 -1.61 -20.73 28.83
CA GLU A 404 -2.84 -21.41 29.25
C GLU A 404 -3.66 -20.59 30.26
N GLY A 405 -3.88 -19.31 29.94
CA GLY A 405 -4.60 -18.37 30.80
C GLY A 405 -3.80 -17.82 32.00
N THR A 406 -2.61 -18.35 32.30
CA THR A 406 -1.75 -17.87 33.41
C THR A 406 -0.71 -16.87 32.93
N VAL A 407 -0.64 -15.70 33.55
CA VAL A 407 0.38 -14.67 33.29
C VAL A 407 1.70 -15.13 33.88
N ILE A 408 2.67 -15.44 33.02
CA ILE A 408 3.99 -15.95 33.42
C ILE A 408 5.06 -14.86 33.45
N ARG A 409 4.86 -13.78 32.69
CA ARG A 409 5.77 -12.63 32.66
C ARG A 409 4.98 -11.36 32.38
N GLN A 410 5.39 -10.27 33.01
CA GLN A 410 4.79 -8.96 32.81
C GLN A 410 5.84 -7.87 32.80
N LYS A 411 5.71 -6.90 31.89
CA LYS A 411 6.53 -5.70 31.86
C LYS A 411 5.67 -4.47 31.59
N THR A 412 5.81 -3.46 32.45
CA THR A 412 5.08 -2.18 32.35
C THR A 412 6.05 -1.09 31.92
N TYR A 413 5.60 -0.24 31.00
CA TYR A 413 6.33 0.91 30.50
C TYR A 413 5.50 2.18 30.63
N ASN A 414 6.12 3.23 31.14
CA ASN A 414 5.59 4.58 31.12
C ASN A 414 6.45 5.40 30.17
N ASN A 415 5.98 5.55 28.93
CA ASN A 415 6.68 6.28 27.90
C ASN A 415 6.37 7.77 28.02
N SER A 416 7.36 8.62 27.77
CA SER A 416 7.20 10.06 27.84
C SER A 416 7.91 10.75 26.68
N PHE A 417 7.39 11.91 26.33
CA PHE A 417 7.98 12.82 25.37
C PHE A 417 8.09 14.19 26.02
N THR A 418 9.32 14.68 26.16
CA THR A 418 9.62 16.00 26.69
C THR A 418 10.15 16.88 25.57
N LEU A 419 9.58 18.06 25.41
CA LEU A 419 10.05 19.03 24.43
C LEU A 419 11.36 19.67 24.90
N GLY A 420 12.32 19.76 23.99
CA GLY A 420 13.54 20.52 24.15
C GLY A 420 13.38 21.99 23.77
N ASP A 421 14.50 22.70 23.76
CA ASP A 421 14.59 24.10 23.38
C ASP A 421 14.70 24.22 21.84
N ARG A 422 13.55 24.39 21.20
CA ARG A 422 13.47 24.52 19.74
C ARG A 422 14.12 25.82 19.23
N GLU A 423 14.10 26.88 20.03
CA GLU A 423 14.66 28.16 19.61
C GLU A 423 16.19 28.12 19.65
N ALA A 424 16.77 27.51 20.68
CA ALA A 424 18.21 27.27 20.73
C ALA A 424 18.70 26.35 19.59
N LEU A 425 17.92 25.32 19.21
CA LEU A 425 18.23 24.50 18.04
C LEU A 425 18.19 25.29 16.73
N LYS A 426 17.19 26.18 16.58
CA LYS A 426 17.09 27.07 15.43
C LYS A 426 18.27 28.04 15.35
N GLN A 427 18.63 28.66 16.48
CA GLN A 427 19.81 29.52 16.58
C GLN A 427 21.10 28.75 16.25
N CYS A 428 21.25 27.52 16.74
CA CYS A 428 22.36 26.63 16.38
C CYS A 428 22.48 26.43 14.85
N GLN A 429 21.35 26.18 14.18
CA GLN A 429 21.29 26.05 12.72
C GLN A 429 21.64 27.35 11.99
N GLU A 430 21.16 28.50 12.49
CA GLU A 430 21.45 29.81 11.92
C GLU A 430 22.93 30.18 12.08
N GLU A 431 23.53 29.94 13.26
CA GLU A 431 24.96 30.15 13.52
C GLU A 431 25.83 29.31 12.59
N LEU A 432 25.50 28.03 12.40
CA LEU A 432 26.26 27.15 11.50
C LEU A 432 26.17 27.56 10.03
N ARG A 433 25.14 28.31 9.63
CA ARG A 433 24.97 28.79 8.26
C ARG A 433 25.64 30.14 8.00
N LYS A 434 26.17 30.81 9.03
CA LYS A 434 26.87 32.08 8.86
C LYS A 434 28.12 31.92 8.01
N LYS A 435 28.29 32.82 7.03
CA LYS A 435 29.42 32.81 6.09
C LYS A 435 30.76 32.91 6.81
N GLU A 436 30.82 33.62 7.93
CA GLU A 436 32.01 33.85 8.75
C GLU A 436 32.56 32.56 9.37
N VAL A 437 31.71 31.54 9.58
CA VAL A 437 32.12 30.24 10.15
C VAL A 437 32.99 29.46 9.17
N TRP A 438 32.68 29.54 7.87
CA TRP A 438 33.31 28.72 6.83
C TRP A 438 34.27 29.48 5.93
N SER A 439 34.19 30.82 5.87
CA SER A 439 35.01 31.66 4.97
C SER A 439 36.51 31.60 5.24
N ARG A 440 36.92 31.17 6.44
CA ARG A 440 38.32 31.00 6.84
C ARG A 440 38.95 29.69 6.36
N LEU A 441 38.19 28.84 5.66
CA LEU A 441 38.59 27.52 5.18
C LEU A 441 38.64 27.52 3.64
N PRO A 442 39.75 28.00 3.02
CA PRO A 442 39.83 28.22 1.57
C PRO A 442 39.62 26.95 0.74
N GLU A 443 39.91 25.78 1.31
CA GLU A 443 39.69 24.47 0.69
C GLU A 443 38.20 24.12 0.47
N LEU A 444 37.28 24.87 1.10
CA LEU A 444 35.83 24.73 0.95
C LEU A 444 35.25 25.64 -0.15
N LYS A 445 36.07 26.37 -0.90
CA LYS A 445 35.61 27.16 -2.06
C LYS A 445 34.93 26.24 -3.08
N GLY A 446 33.71 26.60 -3.50
CA GLY A 446 32.90 25.81 -4.44
C GLY A 446 32.43 24.46 -3.88
N LYS A 447 32.36 24.31 -2.55
CA LYS A 447 31.86 23.11 -1.86
C LYS A 447 30.76 23.47 -0.86
N SER A 448 29.90 22.50 -0.56
CA SER A 448 28.94 22.53 0.56
C SER A 448 29.38 21.58 1.67
N VAL A 449 28.94 21.87 2.89
CA VAL A 449 29.25 21.08 4.09
C VAL A 449 27.98 20.79 4.86
N HIS A 450 27.72 19.51 5.12
CA HIS A 450 26.58 19.03 5.88
C HIS A 450 27.05 18.06 6.97
N CYS A 451 26.30 17.96 8.06
CA CYS A 451 26.62 17.06 9.16
C CYS A 451 25.41 16.17 9.46
N SER A 452 25.62 14.86 9.49
CA SER A 452 24.73 13.94 10.19
C SER A 452 25.23 13.86 11.63
N TYR A 453 24.33 13.97 12.60
CA TYR A 453 24.70 13.91 14.01
C TYR A 453 23.78 12.96 14.79
N GLN A 454 24.37 12.30 15.79
CA GLN A 454 23.69 11.48 16.78
C GLN A 454 23.99 12.01 18.17
N ILE A 455 22.96 12.19 18.99
CA ILE A 455 23.09 12.72 20.36
C ILE A 455 22.53 11.69 21.33
N SER A 456 23.39 11.27 22.26
CA SER A 456 22.95 10.54 23.45
C SER A 456 22.52 11.57 24.50
N LEU A 457 21.33 11.41 25.05
CA LEU A 457 20.69 12.38 25.95
C LEU A 457 20.60 11.86 27.37
N ARG A 458 20.75 12.76 28.33
CA ARG A 458 20.38 12.54 29.74
C ARG A 458 18.86 12.69 29.92
N PRO A 459 18.28 12.14 31.00
CA PRO A 459 16.83 12.22 31.25
C PRO A 459 16.25 13.64 31.28
N ASP A 460 17.06 14.64 31.64
CA ASP A 460 16.66 16.06 31.71
C ASP A 460 16.73 16.80 30.36
N GLY A 461 17.13 16.11 29.29
CA GLY A 461 17.28 16.63 27.94
C GLY A 461 18.64 17.24 27.64
N THR A 462 19.58 17.22 28.58
CA THR A 462 20.95 17.67 28.35
C THR A 462 21.75 16.62 27.57
N THR A 463 22.73 17.10 26.80
CA THR A 463 23.61 16.25 26.00
C THR A 463 24.54 15.43 26.90
N ASP A 464 24.61 14.13 26.66
CA ASP A 464 25.64 13.26 27.22
C ASP A 464 26.83 13.09 26.28
N SER A 465 26.56 12.72 25.02
CA SER A 465 27.57 12.59 23.97
C SER A 465 27.03 13.04 22.62
N ILE A 466 27.93 13.51 21.75
CA ILE A 466 27.63 13.86 20.36
C ILE A 466 28.62 13.15 19.44
N ASP A 467 28.09 12.42 18.48
CA ASP A 467 28.81 11.82 17.38
C ASP A 467 28.37 12.48 16.07
N CYS A 468 29.34 12.89 15.25
CA CYS A 468 29.08 13.60 14.00
C CYS A 468 29.78 12.91 12.83
N THR A 469 29.12 12.87 11.68
CA THR A 469 29.74 12.56 10.40
C THR A 469 29.53 13.73 9.46
N VAL A 470 30.62 14.32 8.99
CA VAL A 470 30.58 15.49 8.10
C VAL A 470 30.78 15.06 6.66
N TYR A 471 29.95 15.60 5.78
CA TYR A 471 29.99 15.38 4.35
C TYR A 471 30.32 16.68 3.64
N VAL A 472 31.35 16.63 2.80
CA VAL A 472 31.77 17.75 1.95
C VAL A 472 31.51 17.40 0.49
N ASN A 473 30.66 18.19 -0.17
CA ASN A 473 30.24 17.94 -1.54
C ASN A 473 30.68 19.09 -2.46
N GLY A 474 31.08 18.79 -3.71
CA GLY A 474 31.32 19.82 -4.72
C GLY A 474 30.01 20.50 -5.15
N CYS A 475 30.06 21.73 -5.65
CA CYS A 475 28.84 22.48 -6.02
C CYS A 475 28.44 22.41 -7.50
N ASP A 476 29.23 21.76 -8.35
CA ASP A 476 28.89 21.59 -9.76
C ASP A 476 27.94 20.39 -9.97
N TRP A 477 26.66 20.69 -10.15
CA TRP A 477 25.60 19.69 -10.33
C TRP A 477 25.68 18.98 -11.68
N HIS A 478 26.41 19.51 -12.67
CA HIS A 478 26.57 18.90 -14.00
C HIS A 478 27.56 17.72 -14.00
N GLN A 479 28.39 17.59 -12.96
CA GLN A 479 29.42 16.54 -12.89
C GLN A 479 28.87 15.16 -12.50
N GLY A 480 27.60 15.05 -12.09
CA GLY A 480 26.96 13.77 -11.77
C GLY A 480 27.81 12.91 -10.82
N LEU A 481 28.10 11.67 -11.21
CA LEU A 481 28.90 10.70 -10.43
C LEU A 481 30.38 11.10 -10.22
N LYS A 482 30.89 12.10 -10.95
CA LYS A 482 32.26 12.64 -10.77
C LYS A 482 32.33 13.78 -9.75
N ARG A 483 31.19 14.14 -9.15
CA ARG A 483 31.10 15.19 -8.14
C ARG A 483 32.00 14.85 -6.94
N TYR A 484 32.75 15.84 -6.47
CA TYR A 484 33.51 15.72 -5.24
C TYR A 484 32.59 15.33 -4.08
N HIS A 485 32.91 14.25 -3.39
CA HIS A 485 32.24 13.80 -2.17
C HIS A 485 33.30 13.29 -1.19
N LYS A 486 33.29 13.82 0.03
CA LYS A 486 34.16 13.36 1.11
C LYS A 486 33.36 13.18 2.38
N GLU A 487 33.37 11.97 2.90
CA GLU A 487 32.88 11.64 4.24
C GLU A 487 34.02 11.78 5.25
N ILE A 488 33.75 12.43 6.38
CA ILE A 488 34.70 12.68 7.46
C ILE A 488 34.07 12.15 8.74
N THR A 489 34.69 11.10 9.30
CA THR A 489 34.24 10.40 10.52
C THR A 489 35.18 10.59 11.71
N ASN A 490 36.40 11.13 11.48
CA ASN A 490 37.34 11.44 12.56
C ASN A 490 36.76 12.53 13.46
N GLN A 491 36.38 12.17 14.68
CA GLN A 491 35.72 13.06 15.64
C GLN A 491 36.56 14.28 16.05
N GLU A 492 37.88 14.25 15.82
CA GLU A 492 38.80 15.36 16.08
C GLU A 492 39.00 16.29 14.89
N HIS A 493 38.40 15.98 13.73
CA HIS A 493 38.50 16.82 12.54
C HIS A 493 37.88 18.20 12.78
N LEU A 494 38.51 19.26 12.26
CA LEU A 494 38.10 20.64 12.47
C LEU A 494 36.60 20.88 12.17
N TYR A 495 36.11 20.38 11.03
CA TYR A 495 34.70 20.54 10.65
C TYR A 495 33.75 19.87 11.65
N ILE A 496 34.09 18.66 12.14
CA ILE A 496 33.29 18.00 13.17
C ILE A 496 33.31 18.82 14.47
N ARG A 497 34.46 19.36 14.88
CA ARG A 497 34.56 20.21 16.07
C ARG A 497 33.69 21.47 15.98
N ILE A 498 33.57 22.09 14.79
CA ILE A 498 32.66 23.23 14.55
C ILE A 498 31.20 22.80 14.80
N PHE A 499 30.74 21.71 14.18
CA PHE A 499 29.38 21.21 14.39
C PHE A 499 29.13 20.79 15.84
N LYS A 500 30.05 20.04 16.46
CA LYS A 500 29.90 19.60 17.86
C LYS A 500 29.76 20.80 18.80
N LYS A 501 30.58 21.84 18.64
CA LYS A 501 30.51 23.03 19.48
C LYS A 501 29.15 23.74 19.35
N ALA A 502 28.62 23.85 18.13
CA ALA A 502 27.32 24.45 17.91
C ALA A 502 26.19 23.59 18.51
N LEU A 503 26.22 22.27 18.30
CA LEU A 503 25.22 21.34 18.85
C LEU A 503 25.26 21.28 20.39
N GLN A 504 26.45 21.41 21.00
CA GLN A 504 26.61 21.51 22.46
C GLN A 504 25.99 22.77 23.06
N ALA A 505 25.80 23.82 22.26
CA ALA A 505 25.16 25.06 22.72
C ALA A 505 23.63 24.93 22.86
N VAL A 506 23.02 23.87 22.32
CA VAL A 506 21.60 23.58 22.52
C VAL A 506 21.41 23.04 23.94
N PRO A 507 20.75 23.78 24.85
CA PRO A 507 20.74 23.45 26.27
C PRO A 507 19.86 22.23 26.59
N LYS A 508 18.77 22.04 25.85
CA LYS A 508 17.86 20.91 26.00
C LYS A 508 17.36 20.41 24.66
N TRP A 509 17.43 19.11 24.46
CA TRP A 509 16.90 18.42 23.30
C TRP A 509 15.54 17.79 23.60
N ASN A 510 14.79 17.47 22.54
CA ASN A 510 13.58 16.64 22.69
C ASN A 510 14.00 15.27 23.25
N VAL A 511 13.37 14.85 24.34
CA VAL A 511 13.64 13.54 24.96
C VAL A 511 12.49 12.60 24.67
N LEU A 512 12.83 11.50 24.01
CA LEU A 512 11.95 10.36 23.78
C LEU A 512 12.33 9.23 24.73
N TYR A 513 11.57 9.06 25.80
CA TYR A 513 11.72 7.92 26.71
C TYR A 513 10.73 6.82 26.31
N ILE A 514 11.25 5.76 25.70
CA ILE A 514 10.46 4.65 25.18
C ILE A 514 11.01 3.35 25.75
N ARG A 515 10.15 2.60 26.43
CA ARG A 515 10.40 1.23 26.92
C ARG A 515 11.71 1.10 27.70
N ASP A 516 11.83 1.93 28.73
CA ASP A 516 12.99 2.06 29.64
C ASP A 516 14.26 2.61 28.98
N LYS A 517 14.18 3.14 27.77
CA LYS A 517 15.34 3.68 27.03
C LYS A 517 15.08 5.10 26.57
N ILE A 518 16.08 5.96 26.71
CA ILE A 518 16.11 7.25 26.03
C ILE A 518 16.57 6.98 24.59
N LYS A 519 15.75 7.35 23.62
CA LYS A 519 16.11 7.25 22.21
C LYS A 519 17.17 8.30 21.88
N LYS A 520 18.20 7.91 21.13
CA LYS A 520 19.18 8.84 20.58
C LYS A 520 18.48 9.80 19.62
N TYR A 521 18.87 11.06 19.66
CA TYR A 521 18.43 12.04 18.67
C TYR A 521 19.32 11.91 17.44
N GLU A 522 18.74 11.67 16.26
CA GLU A 522 19.48 11.48 15.02
C GLU A 522 18.88 12.38 13.94
N ASP A 523 19.71 13.23 13.33
CA ASP A 523 19.24 14.21 12.34
C ASP A 523 20.41 14.77 11.51
N TRP A 524 20.08 15.66 10.57
CA TRP A 524 21.01 16.37 9.72
C TRP A 524 20.99 17.87 9.98
N ILE A 525 22.15 18.51 9.83
CA ILE A 525 22.28 19.96 9.93
C ILE A 525 23.22 20.48 8.84
N ASP A 526 22.80 21.56 8.19
CA ASP A 526 23.60 22.24 7.17
C ASP A 526 24.60 23.18 7.82
N GLY A 527 25.84 23.17 7.31
CA GLY A 527 26.82 24.22 7.55
C GLY A 527 26.85 25.19 6.37
N LYS A 528 27.87 25.05 5.51
CA LYS A 528 28.05 25.86 4.31
C LYS A 528 27.17 25.39 3.16
N ARG A 529 26.46 26.31 2.49
CA ARG A 529 25.73 26.04 1.25
C ARG A 529 26.57 26.41 0.01
N CYS A 530 26.12 25.96 -1.15
CA CYS A 530 26.84 26.22 -2.40
C CYS A 530 26.83 27.69 -2.84
N ASP A 531 25.84 28.45 -2.37
CA ASP A 531 25.62 29.85 -2.76
C ASP A 531 26.40 30.85 -1.88
N ASP A 532 27.19 30.35 -0.91
CA ASP A 532 27.98 31.15 0.05
C ASP A 532 29.42 31.44 -0.40
#